data_AF-A0A075A414-F1
#
_entry.id   AF-A0A075A414-F1
#
_cell.length_a   1.000
_cell.length_b   1.000
_cell.length_c   1.000
_cell.angle_alpha   90.00
_cell.angle_beta   90.00
_cell.angle_gamma   90.00
#
_symmetry.space_group_name_H-M   'P 1'
#
loop_
_entity.id
_entity.type
_entity.pdbx_description
1 polymer ?
#
loop_
_entity_poly.entity_id
_entity_poly.type
_entity_poly.pdbx_seq_one_letter_code
_entity_poly.pdbx_strand_id
1 'polypeptide(L)'
;MDLSTGKTKLVAGQYHSKYEFADDIRLMFNNCYKYNGEDSDVAKVGKLLQAIFEESFVKVPDDESGVVPSPDRSIDQNLYQLIQNAIKGHQRLTVRFQRCNEEL
;
A
#
# COMPACT_ATOMS: atom_id res chain seq x y z
N MET A 1 -1.81 10.78 -2.44
CA MET A 1 -1.07 9.70 -1.76
C MET A 1 -0.68 8.66 -2.80
N ASP A 2 0.51 8.09 -2.69
CA ASP A 2 1.04 7.04 -3.57
C ASP A 2 1.94 6.08 -2.76
N LEU A 3 2.29 4.92 -3.33
CA LEU A 3 3.06 3.89 -2.62
C LEU A 3 4.47 4.33 -2.21
N SER A 4 5.12 5.21 -2.99
CA SER A 4 6.48 5.70 -2.66
C SER A 4 6.43 6.64 -1.47
N THR A 5 5.43 7.53 -1.44
CA THR A 5 5.15 8.39 -0.28
C THR A 5 4.77 7.57 0.95
N GLY A 6 3.85 6.61 0.80
CA GLY A 6 3.42 5.73 1.89
C GLY A 6 4.58 4.93 2.50
N LYS A 7 5.47 4.40 1.65
CA LYS A 7 6.71 3.71 2.08
C LYS A 7 7.63 4.65 2.85
N THR A 8 7.85 5.87 2.36
CA THR A 8 8.73 6.85 3.02
C THR A 8 8.21 7.20 4.41
N LYS A 9 6.91 7.49 4.55
CA LYS A 9 6.27 7.77 5.84
C LYS A 9 6.40 6.60 6.81
N LEU A 10 6.20 5.38 6.32
CA LEU A 10 6.33 4.16 7.13
C LEU A 10 7.75 3.96 7.66
N VAL A 11 8.76 4.05 6.79
CA VAL A 11 10.18 3.88 7.18
C VAL A 11 10.61 4.98 8.16
N ALA A 12 10.06 6.18 8.02
CA ALA A 12 10.29 7.28 8.94
C ALA A 12 9.49 7.18 10.25
N GLY A 13 8.72 6.11 10.48
CA GLY A 13 7.95 5.92 11.71
C GLY A 13 6.82 6.94 11.89
N GLN A 14 6.30 7.52 10.80
CA GLN A 14 5.31 8.60 10.86
C GLN A 14 3.86 8.12 11.04
N TYR A 15 3.64 6.81 11.14
CA TYR A 15 2.33 6.24 11.45
C TYR A 15 2.31 5.73 12.88
N HIS A 16 1.36 6.23 13.68
CA HIS A 16 1.17 5.84 15.07
C HIS A 16 0.39 4.53 15.20
N SER A 17 -0.29 4.13 14.13
CA SER A 17 -1.01 2.85 14.06
C SER A 17 -1.02 2.33 12.63
N LYS A 18 -1.23 1.01 12.48
CA LYS A 18 -1.45 0.40 11.17
C LYS A 18 -2.66 0.97 10.43
N TYR A 19 -3.63 1.55 11.15
CA TYR A 19 -4.81 2.17 10.55
C TYR A 19 -4.47 3.48 9.84
N GLU A 20 -3.57 4.31 10.39
CA GLU A 20 -3.13 5.52 9.70
C GLU A 20 -2.41 5.21 8.37
N PHE A 21 -1.63 4.12 8.35
CA PHE A 21 -1.04 3.60 7.12
C PHE A 21 -2.12 3.14 6.14
N ALA A 22 -3.12 2.39 6.62
CA ALA A 22 -4.21 1.91 5.77
C ALA A 22 -5.03 3.05 5.16
N ASP A 23 -5.29 4.12 5.91
CA ASP A 23 -6.03 5.28 5.42
C ASP A 23 -5.32 5.98 4.27
N ASP A 24 -4.00 6.11 4.34
CA ASP A 24 -3.19 6.65 3.26
C ASP A 24 -3.23 5.77 2.00
N ILE A 25 -3.12 4.45 2.16
CA ILE A 25 -3.21 3.51 1.03
C ILE A 25 -4.61 3.51 0.42
N ARG A 26 -5.67 3.56 1.24
CA ARG A 26 -7.06 3.69 0.76
C ARG A 26 -7.30 5.02 0.05
N LEU A 27 -6.70 6.11 0.54
CA LEU A 27 -6.73 7.41 -0.13
C LEU A 27 -6.05 7.35 -1.51
N MET A 28 -4.96 6.60 -1.67
CA MET A 28 -4.35 6.38 -2.98
C MET A 28 -5.34 5.70 -3.94
N PHE A 29 -6.05 4.65 -3.52
CA PHE A 29 -7.06 3.98 -4.35
C PHE A 29 -8.24 4.89 -4.67
N ASN A 30 -8.77 5.62 -3.68
CA ASN A 30 -9.87 6.56 -3.89
C ASN A 30 -9.51 7.66 -4.90
N ASN A 31 -8.28 8.18 -4.84
CA ASN A 31 -7.78 9.12 -5.83
C ASN A 31 -7.68 8.47 -7.21
N CYS A 32 -7.18 7.22 -7.30
CA CYS A 32 -7.14 6.48 -8.56
C CYS A 32 -8.54 6.41 -9.20
N TYR A 33 -9.56 6.05 -8.44
CA TYR A 33 -10.93 5.94 -8.97
C TYR A 33 -11.51 7.30 -9.34
N LYS A 34 -11.30 8.30 -8.49
CA LYS A 34 -11.80 9.67 -8.70
C LYS A 34 -11.24 10.31 -9.97
N TYR A 35 -9.94 10.17 -10.22
CA TYR A 35 -9.28 10.86 -11.33
C TYR A 35 -9.33 10.08 -12.64
N ASN A 36 -9.33 8.74 -12.60
CA ASN A 36 -9.35 7.93 -13.81
C ASN A 36 -10.77 7.47 -14.20
N GLY A 37 -11.76 7.63 -13.32
CA GLY A 37 -13.10 7.07 -13.49
C GLY A 37 -13.16 5.60 -13.10
N GLU A 38 -14.26 5.19 -12.47
CA GLU A 38 -14.41 3.87 -11.86
C GLU A 38 -14.37 2.69 -12.84
N ASP A 39 -14.71 2.93 -14.10
CA ASP A 39 -14.77 1.94 -15.18
C ASP A 39 -13.48 1.86 -16.01
N SER A 40 -12.50 2.73 -15.73
CA SER A 40 -11.21 2.70 -16.41
C SER A 40 -10.44 1.42 -16.08
N ASP A 41 -9.60 0.98 -17.02
CA ASP A 41 -8.80 -0.24 -16.81
C ASP A 41 -7.83 -0.09 -15.64
N VAL A 42 -7.31 1.12 -15.41
CA VAL A 42 -6.49 1.43 -14.24
C VAL A 42 -7.28 1.35 -12.93
N ALA A 43 -8.55 1.77 -12.92
CA ALA A 43 -9.41 1.62 -11.74
C ALA A 43 -9.76 0.14 -11.47
N LYS A 44 -9.99 -0.66 -12.51
CA LYS A 44 -10.20 -2.12 -12.36
C LYS A 44 -8.98 -2.80 -11.74
N VAL A 45 -7.77 -2.50 -12.22
CA VAL A 45 -6.53 -3.00 -11.62
C VAL A 45 -6.38 -2.49 -10.18
N GLY A 46 -6.72 -1.22 -9.93
CA GLY A 46 -6.72 -0.64 -8.60
C GLY A 46 -7.65 -1.37 -7.62
N LYS A 47 -8.85 -1.76 -8.05
CA LYS A 47 -9.82 -2.53 -7.24
C LYS A 47 -9.29 -3.92 -6.87
N LEU A 48 -8.61 -4.61 -7.80
CA LEU A 48 -7.93 -5.88 -7.51
C LEU A 48 -6.82 -5.72 -6.47
N LEU A 49 -5.99 -4.67 -6.62
CA LEU A 49 -4.91 -4.41 -5.68
C LEU A 49 -5.43 -4.01 -4.29
N GLN A 50 -6.53 -3.24 -4.23
CA GLN A 50 -7.20 -2.92 -2.98
C GLN A 50 -7.71 -4.18 -2.28
N ALA A 51 -8.32 -5.14 -2.99
CA ALA A 51 -8.77 -6.39 -2.39
C ALA A 51 -7.62 -7.20 -1.75
N ILE A 52 -6.49 -7.31 -2.46
CA ILE A 52 -5.28 -7.97 -1.94
C ILE A 52 -4.73 -7.24 -0.70
N PHE A 53 -4.75 -5.90 -0.74
CA PHE A 53 -4.33 -5.09 0.40
C PHE A 53 -5.20 -5.34 1.63
N GLU A 54 -6.53 -5.29 1.50
CA GLU A 54 -7.45 -5.50 2.63
C GLU A 54 -7.33 -6.92 3.21
N GLU A 55 -7.21 -7.95 2.35
CA GLU A 55 -7.00 -9.33 2.81
C GLU A 55 -5.67 -9.49 3.58
N SER A 56 -4.63 -8.78 3.13
CA SER A 56 -3.32 -8.77 3.80
C SER A 56 -3.36 -7.98 5.10
N PHE A 57 -4.11 -6.87 5.14
CA PHE A 57 -4.22 -5.98 6.29
C PHE A 57 -4.88 -6.67 7.49
N VAL A 58 -5.89 -7.52 7.27
CA VAL A 58 -6.52 -8.32 8.33
C VAL A 58 -5.52 -9.25 9.03
N LYS A 59 -4.48 -9.70 8.33
CA LYS A 59 -3.45 -10.61 8.86
C LYS A 59 -2.38 -9.86 9.68
N VAL A 60 -2.35 -8.52 9.61
CA VAL A 60 -1.46 -7.71 10.44
C VAL A 60 -2.05 -7.69 11.86
N PRO A 61 -1.33 -8.18 12.88
CA PRO A 61 -1.82 -8.13 14.26
C PRO A 61 -2.07 -6.68 14.70
N ASP A 62 -2.97 -6.47 15.66
CA ASP A 62 -3.04 -5.19 16.36
C ASP A 62 -1.82 -5.09 17.29
N ASP A 63 -1.20 -3.91 17.37
CA ASP A 63 -0.19 -3.65 18.39
C ASP A 63 -0.88 -3.66 19.76
N GLU A 64 -0.95 -4.81 20.44
CA GLU A 64 -1.55 -4.96 21.78
C GLU A 64 -0.78 -4.25 22.91
N SER A 65 0.21 -3.43 22.56
CA SER A 65 1.00 -2.69 23.53
C SER A 65 0.75 -1.21 23.30
N GLY A 66 -0.07 -0.58 24.15
CA GLY A 66 -0.23 0.88 24.28
C GLY A 66 1.05 1.63 24.68
N VAL A 67 2.21 1.08 24.33
CA VAL A 67 3.52 1.71 24.38
C VAL A 67 3.70 2.41 23.04
N VAL A 68 3.61 3.75 23.07
CA VAL A 68 4.12 4.65 22.02
C VAL A 68 5.37 4.02 21.38
N PRO A 69 5.44 3.86 20.04
CA PRO A 69 6.60 3.27 19.41
C PRO A 69 7.79 4.18 19.69
N SER A 70 8.71 3.72 20.54
CA SER A 70 10.03 4.31 20.62
C SER A 70 10.70 4.15 19.25
N PRO A 71 11.41 5.17 18.75
CA PRO A 71 11.98 5.19 17.39
C PRO A 71 13.05 4.10 17.15
N ASP A 72 13.33 3.28 18.15
CA ASP A 72 14.37 2.25 18.17
C ASP A 72 13.81 0.81 18.10
N ARG A 73 12.48 0.61 18.07
CA ARG A 73 11.95 -0.72 17.73
C ARG A 73 12.04 -0.91 16.23
N SER A 74 13.05 -1.68 15.80
CA SER A 74 13.15 -2.29 14.48
C SER A 74 11.75 -2.66 13.99
N ILE A 75 11.27 -1.96 12.96
CA ILE A 75 9.98 -2.20 12.30
C ILE A 75 9.78 -3.71 12.19
N ASP A 76 8.64 -4.24 12.68
CA ASP A 76 8.33 -5.68 12.66
C ASP A 76 8.76 -6.24 11.29
N GLN A 77 9.79 -7.10 11.33
CA GLN A 77 10.46 -7.61 10.14
C GLN A 77 9.45 -8.23 9.16
N ASN A 78 8.35 -8.78 9.69
CA ASN A 78 7.28 -9.38 8.91
C ASN A 78 6.43 -8.33 8.20
N LEU A 79 6.11 -7.22 8.87
CA LEU A 79 5.39 -6.09 8.27
C LEU A 79 6.22 -5.44 7.17
N TYR A 80 7.53 -5.26 7.41
CA TYR A 80 8.45 -4.75 6.39
C TYR A 80 8.50 -5.69 5.17
N GLN A 81 8.57 -7.00 5.40
CA GLN A 81 8.64 -7.97 4.31
C GLN A 81 7.33 -8.04 3.49
N LEU A 82 6.17 -7.99 4.16
CA LEU A 82 4.86 -7.95 3.50
C LEU A 82 4.74 -6.72 2.60
N ILE A 83 5.21 -5.57 3.10
CA ILE A 83 5.15 -4.30 2.38
C ILE A 83 6.14 -4.27 1.20
N GLN A 84 7.34 -4.83 1.36
CA GLN A 84 8.28 -5.00 0.25
C GLN A 84 7.71 -5.91 -0.86
N ASN A 85 6.97 -6.97 -0.48
CA ASN A 85 6.34 -7.87 -1.44
C ASN A 85 5.20 -7.18 -2.19
N ALA A 86 4.36 -6.40 -1.50
CA ALA A 86 3.31 -5.60 -2.11
C ALA A 86 3.87 -4.56 -3.09
N ILE A 87 4.93 -3.85 -2.72
CA ILE A 87 5.61 -2.86 -3.57
C ILE A 87 6.20 -3.53 -4.82
N LYS A 88 6.91 -4.66 -4.67
CA LYS A 88 7.46 -5.43 -5.80
C LYS A 88 6.37 -6.01 -6.71
N GLY A 89 5.24 -6.42 -6.14
CA GLY A 89 4.06 -6.86 -6.88
C GLY A 89 3.50 -5.75 -7.76
N HIS A 90 3.29 -4.58 -7.17
CA HIS A 90 2.80 -3.40 -7.88
C HIS A 90 3.75 -2.97 -9.02
N GLN A 91 5.06 -2.84 -8.75
CA GLN A 91 6.04 -2.45 -9.76
C GLN A 91 6.04 -3.39 -10.97
N ARG A 92 5.91 -4.71 -10.75
CA ARG A 92 5.83 -5.69 -11.85
C ARG A 92 4.57 -5.55 -12.69
N LEU A 93 3.44 -5.25 -12.06
CA LEU A 93 2.18 -5.04 -12.76
C LEU A 93 2.18 -3.72 -13.54
N THR A 94 2.75 -2.65 -12.98
CA THR A 94 2.88 -1.35 -13.65
C THR A 94 3.79 -1.42 -14.87
N VAL A 95 4.94 -2.09 -14.77
CA VAL A 95 5.84 -2.29 -15.92
C VAL A 95 5.19 -3.16 -17.00
N ARG A 96 4.44 -4.20 -16.62
CA ARG A 96 3.68 -5.01 -17.58
C ARG A 96 2.59 -4.20 -18.29
N PHE A 97 1.89 -3.34 -17.56
CA PHE A 97 0.85 -2.49 -18.11
C PHE A 97 1.44 -1.44 -19.07
N GLN A 98 2.57 -0.82 -18.72
CA GLN A 98 3.29 0.10 -19.62
C GLN A 98 3.76 -0.58 -20.90
N ARG A 99 4.31 -1.80 -20.80
CA ARG A 99 4.76 -2.56 -21.98
C ARG A 99 3.63 -2.97 -22.91
N CYS A 100 2.47 -3.37 -22.37
CA CYS A 100 1.28 -3.63 -23.19
C CYS A 100 0.71 -2.38 -23.87
N ASN A 101 1.00 -1.19 -23.36
CA ASN A 101 0.56 0.08 -23.93
C ASN A 101 1.53 0.64 -25.00
N GLU A 102 2.74 0.09 -25.10
CA GLU A 102 3.72 0.39 -26.16
C GLU A 102 3.63 -0.58 -27.36
N GLU A 103 2.93 -1.70 -27.21
CA GLU A 103 2.69 -2.71 -28.28
C GLU A 103 1.37 -2.48 -29.05
N LEU A 104 0.68 -1.36 -28.81
CA LEU A 104 -0.52 -0.85 -29.51
C LEU A 104 -0.21 0.47 -30.21
#